data_AF-A0A3R7TW54-F1
#
_entry.id   AF-A0A3R7TW54-F1
#
_cell.length_a   1.000
_cell.length_b   1.000
_cell.length_c   1.000
_cell.angle_alpha   90.00
_cell.angle_beta   90.00
_cell.angle_gamma   90.00
#
_symmetry.space_group_name_H-M   'P 1'
#
loop_
_entity.id
_entity.type
_entity.pdbx_description
1 polymer ?
#
loop_
_entity_poly.entity_id
_entity_poly.type
_entity_poly.pdbx_seq_one_letter_code
_entity_poly.pdbx_strand_id
1 'polypeptide(L)' 'MPSRLYYAEPERTVVLSKNGQEVLRYPSVEALIETHIKGLIAQASEDQNPSLLSRLETLYQQSTQNLSTN' A
#
# COMPACT_ATOMS: atom_id res chain seq x y z
N MET A 1 -6.52 -19.73 9.37
CA MET A 1 -7.20 -19.42 8.10
C MET A 1 -6.46 -18.28 7.40
N PRO A 2 -6.36 -18.27 6.05
CA PRO A 2 -5.47 -17.35 5.34
C PRO A 2 -6.09 -15.95 5.13
N SER A 3 -5.26 -14.92 5.21
CA SER A 3 -5.57 -13.59 4.68
C SER A 3 -5.53 -13.61 3.15
N ARG A 4 -6.37 -12.82 2.48
CA ARG A 4 -6.44 -12.74 1.02
C ARG A 4 -6.62 -11.30 0.54
N LEU A 5 -6.01 -10.99 -0.60
CA LEU A 5 -6.28 -9.79 -1.39
C LEU A 5 -7.01 -10.19 -2.66
N TYR A 6 -8.08 -9.47 -3.01
CA TYR A 6 -8.83 -9.69 -4.25
C TYR A 6 -9.44 -8.40 -4.77
N TYR A 7 -9.76 -8.37 -6.06
CA TYR A 7 -10.52 -7.30 -6.69
C TYR A 7 -12.01 -7.50 -6.44
N ALA A 8 -12.70 -6.44 -6.01
CA ALA A 8 -14.15 -6.41 -5.90
C ALA A 8 -14.75 -5.59 -7.05
N GLU A 9 -15.63 -6.24 -7.79
CA GLU A 9 -16.49 -5.63 -8.82
C GLU A 9 -17.64 -4.87 -8.15
N PRO A 10 -18.20 -3.82 -8.79
CA PRO A 10 -17.94 -3.35 -10.16
C PRO A 10 -16.81 -2.31 -10.29
N GLU A 11 -16.20 -1.89 -9.18
CA GLU A 11 -15.33 -0.69 -9.12
C GLU A 11 -13.82 -1.02 -9.15
N ARG A 12 -13.44 -2.28 -9.37
CA ARG A 12 -12.04 -2.78 -9.29
C ARG A 12 -11.32 -2.38 -8.00
N THR A 13 -12.05 -2.15 -6.92
CA THR A 13 -11.47 -1.90 -5.59
C THR A 13 -10.70 -3.12 -5.11
N VAL A 14 -9.66 -2.91 -4.30
CA VAL A 14 -8.88 -4.02 -3.72
C VAL A 14 -9.33 -4.25 -2.28
N VAL A 15 -9.75 -5.48 -1.98
CA VAL A 15 -10.22 -5.86 -0.64
C VAL A 15 -9.20 -6.76 0.03
N LEU A 16 -8.81 -6.38 1.25
CA LEU A 16 -8.11 -7.26 2.19
C LEU A 16 -9.15 -7.97 3.06
N SER A 17 -9.22 -9.30 2.92
CA SER A 17 -10.05 -10.13 3.78
C SER A 17 -9.21 -10.98 4.73
N LYS A 18 -9.68 -11.13 5.96
CA LYS A 18 -9.16 -12.04 6.96
C LYS A 18 -10.31 -12.87 7.51
N ASN A 19 -10.19 -14.20 7.45
CA ASN A 19 -11.23 -15.13 7.91
C ASN A 19 -12.61 -14.90 7.26
N GLY A 20 -12.63 -14.51 5.98
CA GLY A 20 -13.87 -14.25 5.23
C GLY A 20 -14.53 -12.91 5.56
N GLN A 21 -13.96 -12.11 6.46
CA GLN A 21 -14.41 -10.76 6.75
C GLN A 21 -13.55 -9.74 6.01
N GLU A 22 -14.19 -8.70 5.49
CA GLU A 22 -13.50 -7.53 4.97
C GLU A 22 -12.86 -6.77 6.13
N VAL A 23 -11.55 -6.52 6.01
CA VAL A 23 -10.79 -5.76 7.01
C VAL A 23 -10.52 -4.36 6.50
N LEU A 24 -10.10 -4.25 5.24
CA LEU A 24 -9.82 -2.99 4.57
C LEU A 24 -10.21 -3.08 3.10
N ARG A 25 -10.60 -1.94 2.55
CA ARG A 25 -10.88 -1.76 1.13
C ARG A 25 -10.15 -0.54 0.63
N TYR A 26 -9.48 -0.70 -0.50
CA TYR A 26 -8.72 0.33 -1.17
C TYR A 26 -9.41 0.66 -2.49
N PRO A 27 -9.51 1.95 -2.86
CA PRO A 27 -10.19 2.35 -4.10
C PRO A 27 -9.48 1.84 -5.35
N SER A 28 -8.18 1.53 -5.27
CA SER A 28 -7.40 0.94 -6.35
C SER A 28 -6.17 0.19 -5.81
N VAL A 29 -5.42 -0.47 -6.71
CA VAL A 29 -4.15 -1.12 -6.39
C VAL A 29 -3.10 -0.08 -6.00
N GLU A 30 -3.11 1.06 -6.68
CA GLU A 30 -2.18 2.15 -6.43
C GLU A 30 -2.39 2.72 -5.03
N ALA A 31 -3.65 2.90 -4.60
CA ALA A 31 -3.96 3.32 -3.24
C ALA A 31 -3.51 2.30 -2.18
N LEU A 32 -3.60 1.00 -2.46
CA LEU A 32 -3.05 -0.05 -1.60
C LEU A 32 -1.52 0.05 -1.50
N ILE A 33 -0.82 0.16 -2.62
CA ILE A 33 0.64 0.26 -2.67
C ILE A 33 1.12 1.52 -1.94
N GLU A 34 0.50 2.67 -2.21
CA GLU A 34 0.79 3.93 -1.53
C GLU A 34 0.61 3.81 -0.02
N THR A 35 -0.51 3.23 0.43
CA THR A 35 -0.77 3.03 1.86
C THR A 35 0.28 2.12 2.49
N HIS A 36 0.68 1.05 1.79
CA HIS A 36 1.70 0.13 2.28
C HIS A 36 3.07 0.81 2.43
N ILE A 37 3.52 1.57 1.41
CA ILE A 37 4.80 2.28 1.46
C ILE A 37 4.78 3.34 2.58
N LYS A 38 3.70 4.11 2.73
CA LYS A 38 3.54 5.08 3.82
C LYS A 38 3.62 4.41 5.19
N GLY A 39 3.00 3.24 5.36
CA GLY A 39 3.11 2.45 6.59
C GLY A 39 4.55 2.04 6.91
N LEU A 40 5.29 1.58 5.90
CA LEU A 40 6.71 1.23 6.06
C LEU A 40 7.58 2.47 6.41
N ILE A 41 7.29 3.63 5.83
CA ILE A 41 7.97 4.90 6.15
C ILE A 41 7.74 5.28 7.61
N ALA A 42 6.49 5.20 8.08
CA ALA A 42 6.14 5.49 9.46
C ALA A 42 6.90 4.56 10.43
N GLN A 43 6.92 3.26 10.14
CA GLN A 43 7.64 2.28 10.94
C GLN A 43 9.16 2.51 10.93
N ALA A 44 9.76 2.76 9.76
CA ALA A 44 11.20 3.03 9.67
C ALA A 44 11.62 4.31 10.40
N SER A 45 10.71 5.30 10.47
CA SER A 45 10.90 6.53 11.24
C SER A 45 10.89 6.25 12.75
N GLU A 46 9.95 5.44 13.22
CA GLU A 46 9.89 5.01 14.64
C GLU A 46 11.11 4.18 15.04
N ASP A 47 11.54 3.26 14.17
CA ASP A 47 12.72 2.40 14.37
C ASP A 47 14.06 3.13 14.22
N GLN A 48 14.05 4.44 13.91
CA GLN A 48 15.23 5.27 13.67
C GLN A 48 16.22 4.65 12.67
N ASN A 49 15.71 4.11 11.55
CA ASN A 49 16.52 3.51 10.49
C ASN A 49 16.60 4.44 9.27
N PRO A 50 17.57 5.38 9.23
CA PRO A 50 17.63 6.42 8.20
C PRO A 50 17.87 5.84 6.79
N SER A 51 18.64 4.77 6.68
CA SER A 51 18.93 4.13 5.39
C SER A 51 17.69 3.51 4.73
N LEU A 52 16.85 2.87 5.55
CA LEU A 52 15.59 2.30 5.10
C LEU A 52 14.59 3.41 4.77
N LEU A 53 14.53 4.43 5.63
CA LEU A 53 13.65 5.59 5.43
C LEU A 53 13.93 6.27 4.08
N SER A 54 15.18 6.65 3.80
CA SER A 54 15.54 7.30 2.53
C SER A 54 15.23 6.42 1.31
N ARG A 55 15.39 5.10 1.42
CA ARG A 55 15.04 4.18 0.35
C ARG A 55 13.53 4.13 0.11
N LEU A 56 12.72 4.08 1.17
CA LEU A 56 11.27 4.03 1.07
C LEU A 56 10.69 5.36 0.55
N GLU A 57 11.25 6.50 0.96
CA GLU A 57 10.89 7.81 0.43
C GLU A 57 11.17 7.90 -1.08
N THR A 58 12.32 7.39 -1.53
CA THR A 58 12.67 7.34 -2.95
C THR A 58 11.67 6.49 -3.74
N LEU A 59 11.33 5.30 -3.23
CA LEU A 59 10.33 4.42 -3.85
C LEU A 59 8.95 5.07 -3.93
N TYR A 60 8.54 5.77 -2.87
CA TYR A 60 7.29 6.51 -2.85
C TYR A 60 7.26 7.58 -3.95
N GLN A 61 8.30 8.41 -4.07
CA GLN A 61 8.39 9.44 -5.12
C GLN A 61 8.34 8.83 -6.53
N GLN A 62 9.09 7.74 -6.78
CA GLN A 62 9.06 7.03 -8.06
C GLN A 62 7.69 6.48 -8.40
N SER A 63 6.97 5.93 -7.41
CA SER A 63 5.62 5.42 -7.62
C SER A 63 4.66 6.54 -8.05
N THR A 64 4.73 7.70 -7.40
CA THR A 64 3.86 8.85 -7.73
C THR A 64 4.16 9.46 -9.10
N GLN A 65 5.43 9.46 -9.55
CA GLN A 65 5.77 9.99 -10.88
C GLN A 65 5.30 9.09 -12.03
N ASN A 66 5.36 7.76 -11.85
CA ASN A 66 4.86 6.81 -12.84
C ASN A 66 3.32 6.79 -12.93
N LEU A 67 2.64 7.27 -11.88
CA LEU A 67 1.18 7.42 -11.84
C LEU A 67 0.68 8.68 -12.56
N SER A 68 1.50 9.73 -12.70
CA SER A 68 1.10 10.99 -13.35
C SER A 68 1.19 10.99 -14.88
N THR A 69 1.72 9.93 -15.51
CA THR A 69 1.96 9.85 -16.95
C THR A 69 1.03 8.90 -17.71
N ASN A 70 -0.03 8.38 -17.08
CA ASN A 70 -1.08 7.57 -17.71
C ASN A 70 -2.45 8.24 -17.65
#